data_AF-A0A530GE18-F1
#
_entry.id   AF-A0A530GE18-F1
#
_cell.length_a   1.000
_cell.length_b   1.000
_cell.length_c   1.000
_cell.angle_alpha   90.00
_cell.angle_beta   90.00
_cell.angle_gamma   90.00
#
_symmetry.space_group_name_H-M   'P 1'
#
loop_
_entity.id
_entity.type
_entity.pdbx_description
1 polymer ?
#
loop_
_entity_poly.entity_id
_entity_poly.type
_entity_poly.pdbx_seq_one_letter_code
_entity_poly.pdbx_strand_id
1 'polypeptide(L)'
;AQERLYRDVLDAARGKPVTFRTIDIGGDKVLPYFKGAIQEENPALGWRAIRLTLDRPGLLRTQIRALLKASGGRELKLMLPMVTELSE
;
A
#
# COMPACT_ATOMS: atom_id res chain seq x y z
N ALA A 1 10.55 -0.85 10.46
CA ALA A 1 10.74 0.27 9.52
C ALA A 1 9.41 0.99 9.22
N GLN A 2 8.44 0.36 8.54
CA GLN A 2 7.17 1.01 8.15
C GLN A 2 6.37 1.60 9.33
N GLU A 3 6.18 0.84 10.42
CA GLU A 3 5.42 1.31 11.60
C GLU A 3 5.97 2.64 12.15
N ARG A 4 7.29 2.75 12.29
CA ARG A 4 7.94 3.97 12.80
C ARG A 4 7.66 5.16 11.89
N LEU A 5 7.83 4.99 10.57
CA LEU A 5 7.56 6.04 9.59
C LEU A 5 6.11 6.52 9.63
N TYR A 6 5.16 5.58 9.73
CA TYR A 6 3.74 5.93 9.85
C TYR A 6 3.43 6.66 11.15
N ARG A 7 4.05 6.25 12.26
CA ARG A 7 3.90 6.93 13.56
C ARG A 7 4.47 8.35 13.51
N ASP A 8 5.66 8.51 12.94
CA ASP A 8 6.32 9.81 12.81
C ASP A 8 5.45 10.79 11.99
N VAL A 9 4.79 10.33 10.92
CA VAL A 9 3.84 11.13 10.13
C VAL A 9 2.61 11.53 10.95
N LEU A 10 2.01 10.58 11.68
CA LEU A 10 0.84 10.83 12.51
C LEU A 10 1.14 11.82 13.65
N ASP A 11 2.32 11.71 14.27
CA ASP A 11 2.77 12.61 15.32
C ASP A 11 3.00 14.02 14.77
N ALA A 12 3.65 14.12 13.60
CA ALA A 12 3.87 15.40 12.91
C ALA A 12 2.56 16.08 12.47
N ALA A 13 1.50 15.32 12.20
CA ALA A 13 0.20 15.85 11.82
C ALA A 13 -0.53 16.56 12.97
N ARG A 14 -0.10 16.41 14.23
CA ARG A 14 -0.67 17.09 15.42
C ARG A 14 -2.19 17.00 15.49
N GLY A 15 -2.74 15.81 15.29
CA GLY A 15 -4.17 15.54 15.35
C GLY A 15 -4.97 15.88 14.08
N LYS A 16 -4.33 16.42 13.03
CA LYS A 16 -4.99 16.57 11.72
C LYS A 16 -5.16 15.20 11.06
N PRO A 17 -6.27 14.97 10.31
CA PRO A 17 -6.46 13.71 9.59
C PRO A 17 -5.34 13.45 8.58
N VAL A 18 -4.85 12.20 8.56
CA VAL A 18 -3.88 11.72 7.57
C VAL A 18 -4.48 10.53 6.82
N THR A 19 -4.54 10.64 5.50
CA THR A 19 -4.93 9.52 4.62
C THR A 19 -3.70 8.85 4.05
N PHE A 20 -3.47 7.60 4.43
CA PHE A 20 -2.42 6.77 3.85
C PHE A 20 -2.95 6.07 2.60
N ARG A 21 -2.19 6.11 1.51
CA ARG A 21 -2.43 5.26 0.34
C ARG A 21 -1.68 3.93 0.55
N THR A 22 -2.35 2.80 0.30
CA THR A 22 -1.63 1.51 0.29
C THR A 22 -0.64 1.47 -0.87
N ILE A 23 0.18 0.42 -0.91
CA ILE A 23 1.22 0.29 -1.93
C ILE A 23 0.64 0.46 -3.36
N ASP A 24 1.22 1.41 -4.10
CA ASP A 24 0.83 1.77 -5.47
C ASP A 24 2.07 1.67 -6.37
N ILE A 25 2.38 0.43 -6.74
CA ILE A 25 3.50 0.07 -7.60
C ILE A 25 3.02 -0.94 -8.65
N GLY A 26 3.68 -1.00 -9.80
CA GLY A 26 3.44 -2.01 -10.84
C GLY A 26 4.74 -2.58 -11.40
N GLY A 27 4.63 -3.34 -12.49
CA GLY A 27 5.76 -3.95 -13.20
C GLY A 27 6.76 -2.96 -13.81
N ASP A 28 6.40 -1.68 -13.91
CA ASP A 28 7.28 -0.57 -14.30
C ASP A 28 8.37 -0.27 -13.26
N LYS A 29 8.11 -0.62 -12.00
CA LYS A 29 9.08 -0.49 -10.91
C LYS A 29 9.75 -1.84 -10.69
N VAL A 30 10.91 -2.02 -11.34
CA VAL A 30 11.74 -3.22 -11.20
C VAL A 30 12.20 -3.37 -9.75
N LEU A 31 11.41 -4.06 -8.92
CA LEU A 31 11.85 -4.36 -7.57
C LEU A 31 12.64 -5.67 -7.60
N PRO A 32 13.86 -5.70 -7.03
CA PRO A 32 14.77 -6.85 -7.12
C PRO A 32 14.20 -8.18 -6.62
N TYR A 33 13.16 -8.12 -5.79
CA TYR A 33 12.50 -9.26 -5.18
C TYR A 33 11.26 -9.77 -5.94
N PHE A 34 10.80 -9.08 -6.99
CA PHE A 34 9.79 -9.60 -7.92
C PHE A 34 10.46 -10.38 -9.05
N LYS A 35 11.03 -11.54 -8.70
CA LYS A 35 11.51 -12.50 -9.70
C LYS A 35 10.28 -13.08 -10.42
N GLY A 36 10.22 -12.89 -11.74
CA GLY A 36 9.11 -13.39 -12.57
C GLY A 36 8.00 -12.37 -12.88
N ALA A 37 8.21 -11.07 -12.62
CA ALA A 37 7.35 -10.05 -13.22
C ALA A 37 7.47 -10.17 -14.75
N ILE A 38 6.39 -10.61 -15.40
CA ILE A 38 6.29 -10.64 -16.85
C ILE A 38 6.45 -9.20 -17.32
N GLN A 39 7.28 -8.98 -18.33
CA GLN A 39 7.39 -7.65 -18.93
C GLN A 39 6.05 -7.33 -19.60
N GLU A 40 5.27 -6.48 -18.96
CA GLU A 40 3.94 -6.10 -19.43
C GLU A 40 4.08 -5.12 -20.60
N GLU A 41 3.28 -5.32 -21.66
CA GLU A 41 3.22 -4.39 -22.79
C GLU A 41 2.76 -2.99 -22.34
N ASN A 42 1.78 -2.95 -21.42
CA ASN A 42 1.31 -1.71 -20.81
C ASN A 42 1.20 -1.82 -19.27
N PRO A 43 2.27 -1.47 -18.53
CA PRO A 43 2.28 -1.51 -17.07
C PRO A 43 1.24 -0.59 -16.40
N ALA A 44 0.75 0.44 -17.08
CA ALA A 44 -0.25 1.35 -16.51
C ALA A 44 -1.61 0.69 -16.32
N LEU A 45 -1.96 -0.25 -17.21
CA LEU A 45 -3.20 -1.02 -17.17
C LEU A 45 -3.03 -2.38 -16.48
N GLY A 46 -1.81 -2.68 -16.02
CA GLY A 46 -1.36 -4.01 -15.69
C GLY A 46 -1.50 -4.45 -14.24
N TRP A 47 -0.59 -5.33 -13.84
CA TRP A 47 -0.48 -5.96 -12.53
C TRP A 47 0.18 -5.00 -11.52
N ARG A 48 -0.66 -4.13 -10.93
CA ARG A 48 -0.23 -3.05 -10.04
C ARG A 48 -1.18 -2.81 -8.88
N ALA A 49 -0.72 -2.02 -7.90
CA ALA A 49 -1.55 -1.45 -6.84
C ALA A 49 -2.39 -2.53 -6.11
N ILE A 50 -3.71 -2.33 -5.98
CA ILE A 50 -4.59 -3.28 -5.30
C ILE A 50 -4.53 -4.69 -5.92
N ARG A 51 -4.47 -4.79 -7.26
CA ARG A 51 -4.41 -6.07 -8.00
C ARG A 51 -3.16 -6.88 -7.63
N LEU A 52 -2.00 -6.21 -7.56
CA LEU A 52 -0.77 -6.82 -7.08
C LEU A 52 -0.93 -7.33 -5.65
N THR A 53 -1.56 -6.54 -4.79
CA THR A 53 -1.71 -6.92 -3.39
C THR A 53 -2.77 -7.97 -3.10
N LEU A 54 -3.79 -8.10 -3.96
CA LEU A 54 -4.77 -9.18 -3.89
C LEU A 54 -4.12 -10.51 -4.32
N ASP A 55 -3.28 -10.50 -5.36
CA ASP A 55 -2.48 -11.68 -5.74
C ASP A 55 -1.41 -12.02 -4.69
N ARG A 56 -0.79 -11.00 -4.08
CA ARG A 56 0.27 -11.13 -3.06
C ARG A 56 -0.19 -10.56 -1.72
N PRO A 57 -1.11 -11.22 -0.99
CA PRO A 57 -1.74 -10.68 0.22
C PRO A 57 -0.76 -10.39 1.37
N GLY A 58 0.42 -11.00 1.37
CA GLY A 58 1.48 -10.71 2.35
C GLY A 58 1.95 -9.25 2.33
N LEU A 59 1.94 -8.60 1.15
CA LEU A 59 2.33 -7.20 1.01
C LEU A 59 1.35 -6.29 1.74
N LEU A 60 0.05 -6.42 1.43
CA LEU A 60 -1.00 -5.63 2.05
C LEU A 60 -1.11 -5.90 3.55
N ARG A 61 -1.07 -7.18 3.95
CA ARG A 61 -1.12 -7.58 5.36
C ARG A 61 0.01 -6.95 6.16
N THR A 62 1.23 -6.92 5.62
CA THR A 62 2.38 -6.31 6.29
C THR A 62 2.18 -4.81 6.47
N GLN A 63 1.72 -4.12 5.43
CA GLN A 63 1.47 -2.68 5.46
C GLN A 63 0.34 -2.31 6.42
N ILE A 64 -0.81 -3.00 6.34
CA ILE A 64 -1.97 -2.75 7.21
C ILE A 64 -1.60 -2.98 8.67
N ARG A 65 -0.90 -4.07 9.00
CA ARG A 65 -0.45 -4.32 10.39
C ARG A 65 0.46 -3.21 10.90
N ALA A 66 1.35 -2.69 10.06
CA ALA A 66 2.21 -1.56 10.43
C ALA A 66 1.41 -0.28 10.67
N LEU A 67 0.43 0.03 9.82
CA LEU A 67 -0.45 1.20 9.97
C LEU A 67 -1.31 1.11 11.25
N LEU A 68 -1.90 -0.06 11.53
CA LEU A 68 -2.69 -0.29 12.75
C LEU A 68 -1.86 -0.12 14.02
N LYS A 69 -0.63 -0.63 14.04
CA LYS A 69 0.29 -0.42 15.17
C LYS A 69 0.74 1.03 15.30
N ALA A 70 0.96 1.72 14.18
CA ALA A 70 1.37 3.11 14.16
C ALA A 70 0.25 4.06 14.62
N SER A 71 -1.01 3.74 14.28
CA SER A 71 -2.17 4.56 14.67
C SER A 71 -2.33 4.60 16.18
N GLY A 72 -2.06 3.49 16.88
CA GLY A 72 -2.10 3.45 18.35
C GLY A 72 -3.47 3.83 18.92
N GLY A 73 -4.55 3.50 18.20
CA GLY A 73 -5.92 3.85 18.57
C GLY A 73 -6.41 5.22 18.06
N ARG A 74 -5.55 6.02 17.41
CA ARG A 74 -5.96 7.25 16.71
C ARG A 74 -6.73 6.94 15.43
N GLU A 75 -7.50 7.92 14.96
CA GLU A 75 -8.16 7.85 13.65
C GLU A 75 -7.12 7.56 12.55
N LEU A 76 -7.40 6.54 11.75
CA LEU A 76 -6.57 6.13 10.62
C LEU A 76 -7.43 6.15 9.37
N LYS A 77 -7.06 6.96 8.37
CA LYS A 77 -7.69 6.95 7.05
C LYS A 77 -6.81 6.19 6.07
N LEU A 78 -7.41 5.28 5.32
CA LEU A 78 -6.74 4.44 4.33
C LEU A 78 -7.42 4.59 2.97
N MET A 79 -6.64 4.69 1.91
CA MET A 79 -7.12 4.71 0.53
C MET A 79 -6.49 3.55 -0.25
N LEU A 80 -7.34 2.74 -0.86
CA LEU A 80 -6.93 1.66 -1.77
C LEU A 80 -6.84 2.22 -3.20
N PRO A 81 -5.68 2.17 -3.87
CA PRO A 81 -5.52 2.65 -5.23
C PRO A 81 -5.98 1.61 -6.25
N MET A 82 -6.48 2.08 -7.40
CA MET A 82 -6.82 1.26 -8.58
C MET A 82 -7.95 0.25 -8.36
N VAL A 83 -8.87 0.50 -7.42
CA VAL A 83 -10.10 -0.29 -7.27
C VAL A 83 -10.99 -0.06 -8.49
N THR A 84 -11.49 -1.15 -9.05
CA THR A 84 -12.33 -1.18 -10.26
C THR A 84 -13.66 -1.89 -10.02
N GLU A 85 -13.69 -2.88 -9.13
CA GLU A 85 -14.87 -3.69 -8.81
C GLU A 85 -15.19 -3.62 -7.32
N LEU A 86 -16.46 -3.83 -6.97
CA LEU A 86 -16.91 -3.81 -5.57
C LEU A 86 -16.44 -5.02 -4.75
N SER A 87 -16.06 -6.11 -5.42
CA SER A 87 -15.59 -7.35 -4.79
C SER A 87 -14.10 -7.35 -4.43
N GLU A 88 -13.36 -6.32 -4.86
CA GLU A 88 -11.96 -6.07 -4.48
C GLU A 88 -11.83 -5.52 -3.06
#